data_AF-A0A9Q9Y196-F1
#
_entry.id   AF-A0A9Q9Y196-F1
#
_cell.length_a   1.000
_cell.length_b   1.000
_cell.length_c   1.000
_cell.angle_alpha   90.00
_cell.angle_beta   90.00
_cell.angle_gamma   90.00
#
_symmetry.space_group_name_H-M   'P 1'
#
loop_
_entity.id
_entity.type
_entity.pdbx_description
1 polymer ?
#
loop_
_entity_poly.entity_id
_entity_poly.type
_entity_poly.pdbx_seq_one_letter_code
_entity_poly.pdbx_strand_id
1 'polypeptide(L)'
;MAEAILGDQDQYSCSICLDLLRDPVTIPCGHSYCMSCIGECWNTNDLNGTYRCPQCRQTFKSKPPLNRSTVLAEIMEKLRSTESAQSLAGPGEIACDFCSGEMIKAVKSCLECRASYCQTHVQPHYNVPAMKKHKLVKAAVIPVCPKHDKVLEVYCRTDQKCVCMHCLLDDHKGHDTVSSTIERNEKQIKLTDTQTKVKQTIQAKEKELQKMNMDIASHSDSAKKAVENSKKVFSELVKFIEKKSNEVIEKIKVEEKADLDQGAKLQKKLQEDITELKKREGVLEDLLQTDNNIQFLQNCESVSSSSGSDELPSSSFQPYCSFEDIRKLICELAGRLETTCMQEISKTITNVSDLSAKRPHFTFDIVVGDHVRVKPSVVTPTHKWGSVTHLSIGVVKKIQGDLLTVDFPEQRNWTGVVSEMERVTSAGSDLPSKNDPFNIKVGDKVRVKPSVI
;
A
#
# COMPACT_ATOMS: atom_id res chain seq x y z
N MET A 1 -19.70 4.98 -37.38
CA MET A 1 -21.05 4.36 -37.29
C MET A 1 -21.08 2.90 -37.77
N ALA A 2 -19.94 2.21 -37.94
CA ALA A 2 -19.89 0.77 -38.26
C ALA A 2 -19.48 -0.12 -37.06
N GLU A 3 -19.08 0.46 -35.93
CA GLU A 3 -18.50 -0.27 -34.79
C GLU A 3 -19.50 -0.60 -33.65
N ALA A 4 -20.79 -0.28 -33.80
CA ALA A 4 -21.79 -0.51 -32.75
C ALA A 4 -22.51 -1.88 -32.82
N ILE A 5 -22.19 -2.74 -33.80
CA ILE A 5 -22.88 -4.02 -34.02
C ILE A 5 -22.10 -5.23 -33.43
N LEU A 6 -20.84 -5.04 -33.01
CA LEU A 6 -19.96 -6.13 -32.56
C LEU A 6 -19.93 -6.37 -31.04
N GLY A 7 -20.76 -5.65 -30.28
CA GLY A 7 -20.93 -5.89 -28.85
C GLY A 7 -22.12 -6.80 -28.61
N ASP A 8 -21.87 -8.05 -28.25
CA ASP A 8 -22.82 -9.02 -27.68
C ASP A 8 -23.49 -10.01 -28.66
N GLN A 9 -22.68 -10.91 -29.25
CA GLN A 9 -23.14 -12.09 -30.01
C GLN A 9 -24.17 -12.94 -29.23
N ASP A 10 -24.15 -12.88 -27.90
CA ASP A 10 -25.05 -13.64 -27.02
C ASP A 10 -26.52 -13.19 -27.13
N GLN A 11 -26.78 -11.95 -27.57
CA GLN A 11 -28.15 -11.41 -27.73
C GLN A 11 -28.94 -12.04 -28.88
N TYR A 12 -28.25 -12.70 -29.81
CA TYR A 12 -28.85 -13.29 -31.00
C TYR A 12 -28.71 -14.82 -31.04
N SER A 13 -28.41 -15.42 -29.90
CA SER A 13 -28.33 -16.85 -29.73
C SER A 13 -29.72 -17.47 -29.47
N CYS A 14 -29.98 -18.60 -30.09
CA CYS A 14 -31.17 -19.39 -29.81
C CYS A 14 -30.98 -20.13 -28.49
N SER A 15 -31.83 -19.90 -27.49
CA SER A 15 -31.67 -20.56 -26.18
C SER A 15 -31.97 -22.07 -26.16
N ILE A 16 -32.30 -22.67 -27.31
CA ILE A 16 -32.56 -24.11 -27.44
C ILE A 16 -31.31 -24.81 -27.98
N CYS A 17 -30.79 -24.38 -29.13
CA CYS A 17 -29.59 -24.97 -29.73
C CYS A 17 -28.29 -24.27 -29.33
N LEU A 18 -28.37 -23.12 -28.64
CA LEU A 18 -27.25 -22.28 -28.20
C LEU A 18 -26.37 -21.75 -29.35
N ASP A 19 -26.87 -21.79 -30.58
CA ASP A 19 -26.25 -21.24 -31.78
C ASP A 19 -26.97 -19.95 -32.23
N LEU A 20 -26.33 -19.17 -33.11
CA LEU A 20 -26.94 -18.01 -33.77
C LEU A 20 -28.25 -18.39 -34.46
N LEU A 21 -29.29 -17.57 -34.30
CA LEU A 21 -30.63 -17.82 -34.84
C LEU A 21 -30.64 -18.13 -36.36
N ARG A 22 -31.14 -19.32 -36.72
CA ARG A 22 -31.42 -19.74 -38.11
C ARG A 22 -32.93 -19.69 -38.36
N ASP A 23 -33.33 -18.92 -39.36
CA ASP A 23 -34.74 -18.59 -39.61
C ASP A 23 -35.47 -18.17 -38.32
N PRO A 24 -35.07 -17.03 -37.72
CA PRO A 24 -35.59 -16.60 -36.43
C PRO A 24 -37.10 -16.43 -36.47
N VAL A 25 -37.75 -16.94 -35.44
CA VAL A 25 -39.17 -16.72 -35.14
C VAL A 25 -39.28 -16.08 -33.78
N THR A 26 -40.02 -14.98 -33.70
CA THR A 26 -40.35 -14.31 -32.45
C THR A 26 -41.75 -14.71 -32.02
N ILE A 27 -41.87 -15.35 -30.86
CA ILE A 27 -43.18 -15.75 -30.31
C ILE A 27 -43.79 -14.58 -29.50
N PRO A 28 -45.09 -14.57 -29.18
CA PRO A 28 -45.78 -13.39 -28.63
C PRO A 28 -45.23 -12.83 -27.31
N CYS A 29 -44.45 -13.62 -26.56
CA CYS A 29 -43.76 -13.12 -25.36
C CYS A 29 -42.44 -12.37 -25.65
N GLY A 30 -42.11 -12.14 -26.92
CA GLY A 30 -40.93 -11.40 -27.37
C GLY A 30 -39.65 -12.22 -27.51
N HIS A 31 -39.63 -13.48 -27.07
CA HIS A 31 -38.47 -14.36 -27.21
C HIS A 31 -38.36 -14.92 -28.63
N SER A 32 -37.12 -15.09 -29.10
CA SER A 32 -36.82 -15.53 -30.46
C SER A 32 -36.03 -16.84 -30.49
N TYR A 33 -36.40 -17.72 -31.41
CA TYR A 33 -35.81 -19.06 -31.56
C TYR A 33 -35.60 -19.39 -33.04
N CYS A 34 -34.79 -20.40 -33.34
CA CYS A 34 -34.79 -20.99 -34.68
C CYS A 34 -36.16 -21.62 -34.94
N MET A 35 -36.72 -21.42 -36.14
CA MET A 35 -38.01 -22.00 -36.55
C MET A 35 -38.11 -23.49 -36.24
N SER A 36 -37.07 -24.26 -36.58
CA SER A 36 -37.01 -25.70 -36.30
C SER A 36 -36.98 -26.02 -34.80
N CYS A 37 -36.16 -25.31 -34.03
CA CYS A 37 -36.00 -25.56 -32.60
C CYS A 37 -37.28 -25.35 -31.80
N ILE A 38 -38.00 -24.24 -32.04
CA ILE A 38 -39.28 -24.00 -31.36
C ILE A 38 -40.40 -24.90 -31.89
N GLY A 39 -40.37 -25.21 -33.19
CA GLY A 39 -41.27 -26.18 -33.81
C GLY A 39 -41.16 -27.56 -33.17
N GLU A 40 -39.94 -28.09 -33.05
CA GLU A 40 -39.65 -29.36 -32.37
C GLU A 40 -40.07 -29.29 -30.89
N CYS A 41 -39.68 -28.26 -30.15
CA CYS A 41 -40.02 -28.10 -28.74
C CYS A 41 -41.54 -28.14 -28.46
N TRP A 42 -42.34 -27.61 -29.37
CA TRP A 42 -43.80 -27.67 -29.27
C TRP A 42 -44.40 -28.98 -29.79
N ASN A 43 -43.82 -29.60 -30.80
CA ASN A 43 -44.26 -30.91 -31.29
C ASN A 43 -44.01 -32.04 -30.27
N THR A 44 -42.97 -31.95 -29.43
CA THR A 44 -42.70 -32.94 -28.38
C THR A 44 -43.64 -32.80 -27.16
N ASN A 45 -44.32 -31.65 -27.01
CA ASN A 45 -45.19 -31.30 -25.87
C ASN A 45 -46.70 -31.35 -26.21
N ASP A 46 -47.07 -31.86 -27.39
CA ASP A 46 -48.43 -31.80 -27.96
C ASP A 46 -49.49 -32.64 -27.21
N LEU A 47 -49.11 -33.34 -26.13
CA LEU A 47 -50.01 -34.22 -25.37
C LEU A 47 -51.00 -33.48 -24.44
N ASN A 48 -50.77 -32.19 -24.13
CA ASN A 48 -51.58 -31.43 -23.15
C ASN A 48 -52.24 -30.15 -23.69
N GLY A 49 -52.21 -29.92 -25.02
CA GLY A 49 -52.87 -28.77 -25.66
C GLY A 49 -52.42 -27.38 -25.18
N THR A 50 -51.26 -27.28 -24.53
CA THR A 50 -50.72 -26.04 -23.96
C THR A 50 -49.27 -25.82 -24.40
N TYR A 51 -49.01 -24.69 -25.06
CA TYR A 51 -47.70 -24.36 -25.62
C TYR A 51 -46.95 -23.42 -24.67
N ARG A 52 -45.69 -23.73 -24.35
CA ARG A 52 -44.90 -22.95 -23.37
C ARG A 52 -43.65 -22.35 -24.02
N CYS A 53 -43.35 -21.11 -23.65
CA CYS A 53 -42.07 -20.48 -23.99
C CYS A 53 -40.92 -21.16 -23.21
N PRO A 54 -39.85 -21.63 -23.86
CA PRO A 54 -38.70 -22.24 -23.20
C PRO A 54 -37.96 -21.31 -22.21
N GLN A 55 -37.94 -20.00 -22.44
CA GLN A 55 -37.22 -19.05 -21.59
C GLN A 55 -38.07 -18.52 -20.43
N CYS A 56 -39.22 -17.92 -20.71
CA CYS A 56 -40.05 -17.27 -19.68
C CYS A 56 -41.19 -18.14 -19.14
N ARG A 57 -41.37 -19.35 -19.69
CA ARG A 57 -42.43 -20.30 -19.31
C ARG A 57 -43.87 -19.80 -19.48
N GLN A 58 -44.07 -18.66 -20.14
CA GLN A 58 -45.39 -18.15 -20.50
C GLN A 58 -46.14 -19.21 -21.33
N THR A 59 -47.39 -19.47 -20.95
CA THR A 59 -48.24 -20.50 -21.56
C THR A 59 -49.24 -19.86 -22.54
N PHE A 60 -49.42 -20.50 -23.69
CA PHE A 60 -50.35 -20.10 -24.75
C PHE A 60 -51.41 -21.20 -24.94
N LYS A 61 -52.68 -20.80 -25.03
CA LYS A 61 -53.85 -21.70 -25.15
C LYS A 61 -54.02 -22.30 -26.55
N SER A 62 -53.36 -21.73 -27.55
CA SER A 62 -53.31 -22.21 -28.93
C SER A 62 -51.89 -22.06 -29.45
N LYS A 63 -51.51 -22.86 -30.46
CA LYS A 63 -50.17 -22.82 -31.05
C LYS A 63 -49.95 -21.45 -31.69
N PRO A 64 -49.02 -20.63 -31.18
CA PRO A 64 -48.71 -19.36 -31.82
C PRO A 64 -48.23 -19.59 -33.26
N PRO A 65 -48.61 -18.74 -34.22
CA PRO A 65 -48.12 -18.83 -35.58
C PRO A 65 -46.61 -18.58 -35.60
N LEU A 66 -45.86 -19.52 -36.15
CA LEU A 66 -44.41 -19.41 -36.28
C LEU A 66 -44.09 -18.69 -37.60
N ASN A 67 -44.08 -17.36 -37.57
CA ASN A 67 -43.74 -16.54 -38.72
C ASN A 67 -42.26 -16.12 -38.65
N ARG A 68 -41.54 -16.23 -39.78
CA ARG A 68 -40.15 -15.77 -39.89
C ARG A 68 -40.09 -14.27 -39.60
N SER A 69 -39.28 -13.87 -38.63
CA SER A 69 -38.99 -12.47 -38.35
C SER A 69 -38.03 -11.96 -39.42
N THR A 70 -38.53 -11.15 -40.36
CA THR A 70 -37.74 -10.63 -41.49
C THR A 70 -36.60 -9.73 -41.03
N VAL A 71 -36.83 -8.91 -40.01
CA VAL A 71 -35.82 -8.02 -39.43
C VAL A 71 -34.70 -8.82 -38.77
N LEU A 72 -35.05 -9.79 -37.92
CA LEU A 72 -34.02 -10.65 -37.31
C LEU A 72 -33.31 -11.49 -38.37
N ALA A 73 -34.03 -12.00 -39.38
CA ALA A 73 -33.41 -12.75 -40.46
C ALA A 73 -32.39 -11.90 -41.23
N GLU A 74 -32.71 -10.65 -41.55
CA GLU A 74 -31.80 -9.72 -42.24
C GLU A 74 -30.59 -9.33 -41.38
N ILE A 75 -30.80 -9.07 -40.08
CA ILE A 75 -29.70 -8.80 -39.14
C ILE A 75 -28.80 -10.04 -39.03
N MET A 76 -29.39 -11.23 -38.93
CA MET A 76 -28.63 -12.48 -38.84
C MET A 76 -27.89 -12.79 -40.15
N GLU A 77 -28.47 -12.47 -41.31
CA GLU A 77 -27.81 -12.58 -42.62
C GLU A 77 -26.65 -11.59 -42.75
N LYS A 78 -26.79 -10.33 -42.26
CA LYS A 78 -25.70 -9.35 -42.21
C LYS A 78 -24.58 -9.77 -41.26
N LEU A 79 -24.91 -10.27 -40.06
CA LEU A 79 -23.92 -10.78 -39.10
C LEU A 79 -23.16 -11.98 -39.65
N ARG A 80 -23.87 -12.92 -40.28
CA ARG A 80 -23.27 -14.05 -41.00
C ARG A 80 -22.42 -13.60 -42.19
N SER A 81 -22.79 -12.50 -42.85
CA SER A 81 -22.01 -11.94 -43.97
C SER A 81 -20.73 -11.25 -43.50
N THR A 82 -20.71 -10.62 -42.32
CA THR A 82 -19.47 -10.12 -41.70
C THR A 82 -18.56 -11.25 -41.20
N GLU A 83 -19.10 -12.41 -40.82
CA GLU A 83 -18.32 -13.64 -40.55
C GLU A 83 -17.93 -14.41 -41.83
N SER A 84 -18.60 -14.14 -42.95
CA SER A 84 -18.36 -14.79 -44.25
C SER A 84 -17.30 -14.11 -45.11
N ALA A 85 -16.69 -13.02 -44.65
CA ALA A 85 -15.42 -12.59 -45.22
C ALA A 85 -14.40 -13.69 -44.92
N GLN A 86 -14.04 -14.47 -45.95
CA GLN A 86 -12.97 -15.46 -45.88
C GLN A 86 -11.69 -14.74 -45.42
N SER A 87 -11.38 -14.83 -44.13
CA SER A 87 -10.18 -14.24 -43.57
C SER A 87 -9.02 -15.18 -43.83
N LEU A 88 -7.90 -14.60 -44.27
CA LEU A 88 -6.64 -15.33 -44.36
C LEU A 88 -6.20 -15.71 -42.94
N ALA A 89 -5.68 -16.93 -42.78
CA ALA A 89 -5.14 -17.38 -41.51
C ALA A 89 -3.91 -16.54 -41.14
N GLY A 90 -3.99 -15.84 -40.01
CA GLY A 90 -2.85 -15.10 -39.46
C GLY A 90 -1.82 -16.00 -38.78
N PRO A 91 -0.67 -15.45 -38.34
CA PRO A 91 0.33 -16.20 -37.57
C PRO A 91 -0.28 -16.84 -36.31
N GLY A 92 -0.16 -18.17 -36.19
CA GLY A 92 -0.72 -18.93 -35.06
C GLY A 92 -2.21 -19.30 -35.21
N GLU A 93 -2.88 -18.87 -36.28
CA GLU A 93 -4.22 -19.31 -36.63
C GLU A 93 -4.19 -20.56 -37.51
N ILE A 94 -5.24 -21.36 -37.44
CA ILE A 94 -5.30 -22.66 -38.11
C ILE A 94 -5.95 -22.48 -39.48
N ALA A 95 -5.28 -22.96 -40.53
CA ALA A 95 -5.79 -22.92 -41.88
C ALA A 95 -6.79 -24.07 -42.15
N CYS A 96 -7.61 -23.90 -43.17
CA CYS A 96 -8.50 -24.93 -43.67
C CYS A 96 -7.74 -25.93 -44.56
N ASP A 97 -7.90 -27.22 -44.29
CA ASP A 97 -7.15 -28.29 -44.98
C ASP A 97 -7.66 -28.57 -46.41
N PHE A 98 -8.82 -28.01 -46.80
CA PHE A 98 -9.48 -28.30 -48.08
C PHE A 98 -9.47 -27.12 -49.05
N CYS A 99 -9.01 -25.95 -48.63
CA CYS A 99 -8.86 -24.80 -49.52
C CYS A 99 -7.65 -25.00 -50.42
N SER A 100 -7.85 -24.89 -51.74
CA SER A 100 -6.76 -24.88 -52.72
C SER A 100 -6.32 -23.43 -52.95
N GLY A 101 -5.03 -23.14 -52.70
CA GLY A 101 -4.47 -21.80 -52.87
C GLY A 101 -4.28 -21.07 -51.53
N GLU A 102 -5.08 -20.03 -51.27
CA GLU A 102 -4.95 -19.19 -50.08
C GLU A 102 -5.27 -19.96 -48.79
N MET A 103 -4.45 -19.77 -47.75
CA MET A 103 -4.63 -20.37 -46.43
C MET A 103 -5.81 -19.71 -45.70
N ILE A 104 -7.03 -20.12 -46.04
CA ILE A 104 -8.25 -19.59 -45.41
C ILE A 104 -8.32 -20.06 -43.96
N LYS A 105 -8.65 -19.15 -43.04
CA LYS A 105 -8.85 -19.44 -41.63
C LYS A 105 -9.92 -20.52 -41.41
N ALA A 106 -9.57 -21.55 -40.65
CA ALA A 106 -10.51 -22.55 -40.18
C ALA A 106 -11.34 -22.00 -39.01
N VAL A 107 -12.63 -22.33 -39.03
CA VAL A 107 -13.60 -21.96 -37.98
C VAL A 107 -13.88 -23.14 -37.05
N LYS A 108 -13.84 -24.37 -37.58
CA LYS A 108 -14.08 -25.61 -36.84
C LYS A 108 -13.07 -26.68 -37.24
N SER A 109 -12.78 -27.58 -36.32
CA SER A 109 -12.04 -28.82 -36.61
C SER A 109 -12.93 -30.02 -36.28
N CYS A 110 -12.90 -31.05 -37.12
CA CYS A 110 -13.61 -32.31 -36.89
C CYS A 110 -12.64 -33.33 -36.32
N LEU A 111 -12.96 -33.92 -35.17
CA LEU A 111 -12.09 -34.91 -34.52
C LEU A 111 -12.08 -36.26 -35.25
N GLU A 112 -13.16 -36.60 -35.96
CA GLU A 112 -13.28 -37.82 -36.74
C GLU A 112 -12.56 -37.71 -38.09
N CYS A 113 -12.75 -36.60 -38.81
CA CYS A 113 -12.06 -36.34 -40.08
C CYS A 113 -10.61 -35.89 -39.90
N ARG A 114 -10.24 -35.45 -38.69
CA ARG A 114 -8.90 -34.96 -38.34
C ARG A 114 -8.44 -33.80 -39.20
N ALA A 115 -9.39 -32.93 -39.52
CA ALA A 115 -9.17 -31.81 -40.39
C ALA A 115 -9.90 -30.57 -39.87
N SER A 116 -9.41 -29.43 -40.30
CA SER A 116 -9.87 -28.09 -39.99
C SER A 116 -10.53 -27.47 -41.22
N TYR A 117 -11.67 -26.83 -41.00
CA TYR A 117 -12.58 -26.40 -42.03
C TYR A 117 -12.86 -24.91 -41.90
N CYS A 118 -12.77 -24.17 -43.00
CA CYS A 118 -13.33 -22.83 -43.11
C CYS A 118 -14.86 -22.90 -43.12
N GLN A 119 -15.52 -21.73 -43.07
CA GLN A 119 -16.98 -21.64 -43.01
C GLN A 119 -17.68 -22.35 -44.17
N THR A 120 -17.05 -22.39 -45.35
CA THR A 120 -17.58 -23.10 -46.54
C THR A 120 -17.40 -24.62 -46.41
N HIS A 121 -16.19 -25.08 -46.09
CA HIS A 121 -15.89 -26.51 -46.06
C HIS A 121 -16.43 -27.24 -44.84
N VAL A 122 -16.88 -26.52 -43.80
CA VAL A 122 -17.57 -27.16 -42.67
C VAL A 122 -19.03 -27.50 -42.99
N GLN A 123 -19.65 -26.86 -44.00
CA GLN A 123 -21.08 -27.04 -44.31
C GLN A 123 -21.54 -28.49 -44.51
N PRO A 124 -20.76 -29.39 -45.15
CA PRO A 124 -21.14 -30.79 -45.27
C PRO A 124 -21.38 -31.48 -43.91
N HIS A 125 -20.67 -31.07 -42.85
CA HIS A 125 -20.89 -31.61 -41.51
C HIS A 125 -22.25 -31.23 -40.92
N TYR A 126 -22.84 -30.11 -41.38
CA TYR A 126 -24.17 -29.68 -40.96
C TYR A 126 -25.26 -30.23 -41.86
N ASN A 127 -24.99 -30.38 -43.16
CA ASN A 127 -26.03 -30.59 -44.16
C ASN A 127 -26.12 -32.06 -44.64
N VAL A 128 -25.04 -32.84 -44.52
CA VAL A 128 -25.00 -34.25 -44.94
C VAL A 128 -25.33 -35.18 -43.76
N PRO A 129 -26.40 -36.00 -43.82
CA PRO A 129 -26.83 -36.86 -42.72
C PRO A 129 -25.72 -37.77 -42.15
N ALA A 130 -24.86 -38.32 -43.00
CA ALA A 130 -23.76 -39.19 -42.59
C ALA A 130 -22.68 -38.47 -41.74
N MET A 131 -22.52 -37.16 -41.93
CA MET A 131 -21.49 -36.35 -41.27
C MET A 131 -22.01 -35.56 -40.06
N LYS A 132 -23.33 -35.44 -39.89
CA LYS A 132 -23.96 -34.77 -38.74
C LYS A 132 -23.56 -35.35 -37.37
N LYS A 133 -23.13 -36.62 -37.36
CA LYS A 133 -22.67 -37.32 -36.15
C LYS A 133 -21.22 -37.01 -35.76
N HIS A 134 -20.46 -36.35 -36.64
CA HIS A 134 -19.09 -35.97 -36.36
C HIS A 134 -19.05 -34.82 -35.35
N LYS A 135 -18.10 -34.87 -34.42
CA LYS A 135 -17.90 -33.85 -33.40
C LYS A 135 -17.02 -32.73 -33.93
N LEU A 136 -17.64 -31.57 -34.14
CA LEU A 136 -16.95 -30.32 -34.46
C LEU A 136 -16.57 -29.57 -33.19
N VAL A 137 -15.31 -29.17 -33.09
CA VAL A 137 -14.79 -28.27 -32.04
C VAL A 137 -14.34 -26.95 -32.66
N LYS A 138 -14.11 -25.91 -31.84
CA LYS A 138 -13.46 -24.68 -32.32
C LYS A 138 -12.13 -25.05 -32.98
N ALA A 139 -11.79 -24.40 -34.11
CA ALA A 139 -10.56 -24.68 -34.83
C ALA A 139 -9.36 -24.73 -33.86
N ALA A 140 -8.75 -25.90 -33.77
CA ALA A 140 -7.66 -26.21 -32.85
C ALA A 140 -6.76 -27.27 -33.49
N VAL A 141 -5.46 -27.22 -33.19
CA VAL A 141 -4.54 -28.28 -33.62
C VAL A 141 -5.00 -29.56 -32.97
N ILE A 142 -5.39 -30.55 -33.78
CA ILE A 142 -5.85 -31.84 -33.27
C ILE A 142 -4.61 -32.63 -32.84
N PRO A 143 -4.45 -32.95 -31.54
CA PRO A 143 -3.27 -33.67 -31.09
C PRO A 143 -3.32 -35.11 -31.59
N VAL A 144 -2.39 -35.47 -32.47
CA VAL A 144 -2.26 -36.81 -33.05
C VAL A 144 -1.04 -37.53 -32.49
N CYS A 145 -1.16 -38.85 -32.35
CA CYS A 145 -0.06 -39.70 -31.94
C CYS A 145 0.97 -39.80 -33.06
N PRO A 146 2.25 -39.49 -32.82
CA PRO A 146 3.28 -39.54 -33.85
C PRO A 146 3.56 -40.97 -34.34
N LYS A 147 3.26 -42.00 -33.54
CA LYS A 147 3.48 -43.41 -33.92
C LYS A 147 2.34 -44.01 -34.75
N HIS A 148 1.10 -43.67 -34.40
CA HIS A 148 -0.09 -44.37 -34.90
C HIS A 148 -1.00 -43.50 -35.77
N ASP A 149 -0.70 -42.20 -35.87
CA ASP A 149 -1.53 -41.22 -36.56
C ASP A 149 -3.01 -41.30 -36.10
N LYS A 150 -3.22 -41.47 -34.78
CA LYS A 150 -4.54 -41.50 -34.14
C LYS A 150 -4.63 -40.39 -33.10
N VAL A 151 -5.82 -39.85 -32.89
CA VAL A 151 -6.07 -38.77 -31.91
C VAL A 151 -5.64 -39.20 -30.50
N LEU A 152 -5.04 -38.28 -29.76
CA LEU A 152 -4.67 -38.46 -28.36
C LEU A 152 -5.88 -38.21 -27.46
N GLU A 153 -6.59 -39.27 -27.10
CA GLU A 153 -7.85 -39.19 -26.33
C GLU A 153 -7.78 -39.84 -24.94
N VAL A 154 -6.69 -40.54 -24.62
CA VAL A 154 -6.43 -41.18 -23.32
C VAL A 154 -5.32 -40.43 -22.61
N TYR A 155 -5.41 -40.25 -21.30
CA TYR A 155 -4.32 -39.76 -20.45
C TYR A 155 -3.75 -40.91 -19.64
N CYS A 156 -2.45 -41.15 -19.77
CA CYS A 156 -1.73 -42.09 -18.92
C CYS A 156 -1.23 -41.33 -17.67
N ARG A 157 -1.76 -41.69 -16.50
CA ARG A 157 -1.37 -41.10 -15.21
C ARG A 157 0.03 -41.52 -14.79
N THR A 158 0.42 -42.76 -15.09
CA THR A 158 1.76 -43.30 -14.82
C THR A 158 2.84 -42.47 -15.52
N ASP A 159 2.64 -42.17 -16.81
CA ASP A 159 3.63 -41.43 -17.62
C ASP A 159 3.32 -39.94 -17.78
N GLN A 160 2.21 -39.47 -17.21
CA GLN A 160 1.71 -38.09 -17.27
C GLN A 160 1.63 -37.48 -18.67
N LYS A 161 1.13 -38.25 -19.64
CA LYS A 161 1.01 -37.80 -21.05
C LYS A 161 -0.27 -38.29 -21.71
N CYS A 162 -0.73 -37.54 -22.71
CA CYS A 162 -1.84 -37.97 -23.57
C CYS A 162 -1.35 -39.00 -24.60
N VAL A 163 -2.08 -40.09 -24.77
CA VAL A 163 -1.78 -41.22 -25.66
C VAL A 163 -3.02 -41.57 -26.51
N CYS A 164 -2.83 -42.27 -27.62
CA CYS A 164 -3.95 -42.79 -28.42
C CYS A 164 -4.34 -44.22 -27.98
N MET A 165 -5.47 -44.72 -28.46
CA MET A 165 -5.96 -46.07 -28.12
C MET A 165 -5.02 -47.21 -28.53
N HIS A 166 -4.17 -47.03 -29.55
CA HIS A 166 -3.20 -48.06 -29.94
C HIS A 166 -2.02 -48.11 -28.97
N CYS A 167 -1.52 -46.94 -28.55
CA CYS A 167 -0.51 -46.84 -27.49
C CYS A 167 -0.98 -47.46 -26.17
N LEU A 168 -2.27 -47.34 -25.84
CA LEU A 168 -2.87 -47.98 -24.66
C LEU A 168 -2.73 -49.51 -24.68
N LEU A 169 -2.87 -50.13 -25.86
CA LEU A 169 -2.82 -51.59 -26.00
C LEU A 169 -1.39 -52.14 -26.10
N ASP A 170 -0.42 -51.28 -26.41
CA ASP A 170 0.99 -51.63 -26.63
C ASP A 170 1.88 -51.04 -25.53
N ASP A 171 2.58 -49.93 -25.80
CA ASP A 171 3.54 -49.27 -24.90
C ASP A 171 3.01 -48.95 -23.49
N HIS A 172 1.69 -48.72 -23.35
CA HIS A 172 1.05 -48.32 -22.09
C HIS A 172 0.18 -49.42 -21.48
N LYS A 173 0.37 -50.67 -21.91
CA LYS A 173 -0.38 -51.81 -21.40
C LYS A 173 -0.12 -52.02 -19.90
N GLY A 174 -1.19 -51.95 -19.11
CA GLY A 174 -1.12 -52.12 -17.65
C GLY A 174 -0.78 -50.85 -16.87
N HIS A 175 -0.63 -49.70 -17.53
CA HIS A 175 -0.50 -48.40 -16.84
C HIS A 175 -1.86 -47.89 -16.34
N ASP A 176 -1.85 -46.98 -15.36
CA ASP A 176 -3.05 -46.28 -14.93
C ASP A 176 -3.44 -45.27 -16.01
N THR A 177 -4.56 -45.52 -16.68
CA THR A 177 -5.02 -44.74 -17.83
C THR A 177 -6.48 -44.40 -17.70
N VAL A 178 -6.84 -43.19 -18.09
CA VAL A 178 -8.20 -42.65 -18.03
C VAL A 178 -8.47 -41.84 -19.30
N SER A 179 -9.72 -41.56 -19.66
CA SER A 179 -9.97 -40.63 -20.77
C SER A 179 -9.41 -39.24 -20.46
N SER A 180 -8.91 -38.56 -21.48
CA SER A 180 -8.36 -37.20 -21.33
C SER A 180 -9.39 -36.19 -20.82
N THR A 181 -10.67 -36.42 -21.10
CA THR A 181 -11.79 -35.61 -20.62
C THR A 181 -12.02 -35.75 -19.12
N ILE A 182 -11.94 -36.98 -18.57
CA ILE A 182 -12.07 -37.22 -17.13
C ILE A 182 -10.88 -36.61 -16.39
N GLU A 183 -9.64 -36.88 -16.82
CA GLU A 183 -8.45 -36.32 -16.16
C GLU A 183 -8.46 -34.79 -16.19
N ARG A 184 -8.86 -34.19 -17.33
CA ARG A 184 -9.01 -32.74 -17.44
C ARG A 184 -9.99 -32.20 -16.40
N ASN A 185 -11.15 -32.83 -16.25
CA ASN A 185 -12.15 -32.38 -15.28
C ASN A 185 -11.62 -32.46 -13.84
N GLU A 186 -10.95 -33.55 -13.47
CA GLU A 186 -10.33 -33.70 -12.15
C GLU A 186 -9.24 -32.64 -11.90
N LYS A 187 -8.34 -32.41 -12.88
CA LYS A 187 -7.31 -31.38 -12.77
C LYS A 187 -7.90 -29.97 -12.75
N GLN A 188 -8.96 -29.72 -13.51
CA GLN A 188 -9.67 -28.43 -13.55
C GLN A 188 -10.26 -28.09 -12.18
N ILE A 189 -10.85 -29.07 -11.47
CA ILE A 189 -11.37 -28.89 -10.10
C ILE A 189 -10.21 -28.49 -9.16
N LYS A 190 -9.11 -29.26 -9.17
CA LYS A 190 -7.93 -28.95 -8.33
C LYS A 190 -7.36 -27.57 -8.62
N LEU A 191 -7.26 -27.18 -9.89
CA LEU A 191 -6.82 -25.84 -10.31
C LEU A 191 -7.75 -24.75 -9.82
N THR A 192 -9.06 -24.98 -9.86
CA THR A 192 -10.09 -24.03 -9.40
C THR A 192 -10.01 -23.84 -7.87
N ASP A 193 -9.78 -24.92 -7.13
CA ASP A 193 -9.55 -24.86 -5.68
C ASP A 193 -8.29 -24.06 -5.33
N THR A 194 -7.18 -24.33 -6.02
CA THR A 194 -5.92 -23.57 -5.84
C THR A 194 -6.12 -22.10 -6.21
N GLN A 195 -6.80 -21.80 -7.32
CA GLN A 195 -7.11 -20.43 -7.73
C GLN A 195 -7.93 -19.71 -6.66
N THR A 196 -8.92 -20.38 -6.07
CA THR A 196 -9.76 -19.82 -5.00
C THR A 196 -8.93 -19.53 -3.73
N LYS A 197 -8.06 -20.46 -3.33
CA LYS A 197 -7.13 -20.27 -2.20
C LYS A 197 -6.21 -19.06 -2.42
N VAL A 198 -5.61 -18.95 -3.60
CA VAL A 198 -4.75 -17.80 -3.94
C VAL A 198 -5.52 -16.50 -3.88
N LYS A 199 -6.75 -16.44 -4.43
CA LYS A 199 -7.61 -15.25 -4.34
C LYS A 199 -7.92 -14.86 -2.88
N GLN A 200 -8.21 -15.85 -2.01
CA GLN A 200 -8.44 -15.60 -0.59
C GLN A 200 -7.18 -15.08 0.12
N THR A 201 -6.01 -15.64 -0.19
CA THR A 201 -4.73 -15.16 0.36
C THR A 201 -4.43 -13.73 -0.07
N ILE A 202 -4.68 -13.38 -1.34
CA ILE A 202 -4.52 -12.01 -1.84
C ILE A 202 -5.42 -11.06 -1.03
N GLN A 203 -6.70 -11.36 -0.91
CA GLN A 203 -7.64 -10.53 -0.14
C GLN A 203 -7.23 -10.37 1.34
N ALA A 204 -6.71 -11.43 1.96
CA ALA A 204 -6.22 -11.36 3.34
C ALA A 204 -5.00 -10.44 3.43
N LYS A 205 -4.04 -10.56 2.50
CA LYS A 205 -2.84 -9.71 2.46
C LYS A 205 -3.15 -8.25 2.13
N GLU A 206 -4.13 -7.99 1.27
CA GLU A 206 -4.63 -6.63 1.01
C GLU A 206 -5.22 -5.98 2.27
N LYS A 207 -5.98 -6.73 3.07
CA LYS A 207 -6.50 -6.23 4.36
C LYS A 207 -5.40 -5.97 5.38
N GLU A 208 -4.42 -6.87 5.49
CA GLU A 208 -3.24 -6.66 6.34
C GLU A 208 -2.47 -5.39 5.94
N LEU A 209 -2.28 -5.18 4.63
CA LEU A 209 -1.61 -3.99 4.10
C LEU A 209 -2.39 -2.70 4.40
N GLN A 210 -3.72 -2.71 4.24
CA GLN A 210 -4.56 -1.57 4.59
C GLN A 210 -4.45 -1.22 6.07
N LYS A 211 -4.51 -2.21 6.96
CA LYS A 211 -4.32 -2.01 8.40
C LYS A 211 -2.95 -1.42 8.72
N MET A 212 -1.88 -1.98 8.12
CA MET A 212 -0.52 -1.49 8.30
C MET A 212 -0.37 -0.03 7.86
N ASN A 213 -0.97 0.35 6.73
CA ASN A 213 -0.96 1.75 6.27
C ASN A 213 -1.69 2.69 7.24
N MET A 214 -2.81 2.25 7.85
CA MET A 214 -3.49 3.01 8.89
C MET A 214 -2.63 3.16 10.15
N ASP A 215 -1.95 2.10 10.58
CA ASP A 215 -1.05 2.13 11.74
C ASP A 215 0.14 3.08 11.50
N ILE A 216 0.74 3.05 10.31
CA ILE A 216 1.82 3.98 9.90
C ILE A 216 1.34 5.43 9.92
N ALA A 217 0.17 5.71 9.33
CA ALA A 217 -0.40 7.06 9.31
C ALA A 217 -0.68 7.57 10.72
N SER A 218 -1.30 6.74 11.56
CA SER A 218 -1.59 7.04 12.98
C SER A 218 -0.31 7.32 13.78
N HIS A 219 0.75 6.53 13.57
CA HIS A 219 2.04 6.77 14.20
C HIS A 219 2.64 8.11 13.76
N SER A 220 2.65 8.40 12.46
CA SER A 220 3.11 9.68 11.90
C SER A 220 2.36 10.86 12.53
N ASP A 221 1.03 10.78 12.63
CA ASP A 221 0.22 11.85 13.22
C ASP A 221 0.49 12.02 14.72
N SER A 222 0.69 10.92 15.44
CA SER A 222 1.09 10.93 16.84
C SER A 222 2.46 11.60 17.03
N ALA A 223 3.42 11.33 16.15
CA ALA A 223 4.74 11.98 16.18
C ALA A 223 4.64 13.49 15.91
N LYS A 224 3.83 13.91 14.91
CA LYS A 224 3.58 15.34 14.63
C LYS A 224 2.96 16.05 15.84
N LYS A 225 1.95 15.43 16.47
CA LYS A 225 1.32 15.97 17.69
C LYS A 225 2.31 16.09 18.85
N ALA A 226 3.18 15.09 19.04
CA ALA A 226 4.22 15.14 20.07
C ALA A 226 5.18 16.32 19.83
N VAL A 227 5.65 16.51 18.60
CA VAL A 227 6.51 17.65 18.23
C VAL A 227 5.83 18.99 18.49
N GLU A 228 4.56 19.14 18.09
CA GLU A 228 3.82 20.39 18.28
C GLU A 228 3.59 20.70 19.76
N ASN A 229 3.22 19.68 20.55
CA ASN A 229 3.09 19.80 22.00
C ASN A 229 4.42 20.20 22.64
N SER A 230 5.54 19.59 22.24
CA SER A 230 6.87 19.98 22.73
C SER A 230 7.21 21.43 22.41
N LYS A 231 6.97 21.89 21.17
CA LYS A 231 7.17 23.30 20.79
C LYS A 231 6.35 24.25 21.65
N LYS A 232 5.08 23.91 21.90
CA LYS A 232 4.19 24.70 22.74
C LYS A 232 4.72 24.84 24.17
N VAL A 233 5.13 23.72 24.78
CA VAL A 233 5.69 23.71 26.14
C VAL A 233 6.95 24.57 26.24
N PHE A 234 7.88 24.44 25.29
CA PHE A 234 9.09 25.27 25.28
C PHE A 234 8.77 26.75 25.05
N SER A 235 7.80 27.08 24.19
CA SER A 235 7.36 28.47 23.99
C SER A 235 6.77 29.07 25.27
N GLU A 236 5.97 28.31 26.02
CA GLU A 236 5.42 28.75 27.31
C GLU A 236 6.52 29.02 28.34
N LEU A 237 7.57 28.18 28.37
CA LEU A 237 8.73 28.38 29.24
C LEU A 237 9.50 29.67 28.88
N VAL A 238 9.74 29.93 27.59
CA VAL A 238 10.39 31.17 27.14
C VAL A 238 9.58 32.38 27.58
N LYS A 239 8.26 32.39 27.34
CA LYS A 239 7.36 33.48 27.78
C LYS A 239 7.39 33.69 29.29
N PHE A 240 7.49 32.62 30.07
CA PHE A 240 7.62 32.71 31.53
C PHE A 240 8.93 33.40 31.94
N ILE A 241 10.05 33.03 31.32
CA ILE A 241 11.36 33.64 31.59
C ILE A 241 11.36 35.11 31.19
N GLU A 242 10.84 35.46 30.01
CA GLU A 242 10.70 36.86 29.55
C GLU A 242 9.87 37.69 30.52
N LYS A 243 8.72 37.15 30.99
CA LYS A 243 7.89 37.82 31.99
C LYS A 243 8.67 38.11 33.27
N LYS A 244 9.41 37.13 33.78
CA LYS A 244 10.21 37.29 35.00
C LYS A 244 11.40 38.23 34.81
N SER A 245 12.01 38.26 33.63
CA SER A 245 13.05 39.23 33.28
C SER A 245 12.49 40.66 33.31
N ASN A 246 11.30 40.89 32.74
CA ASN A 246 10.65 42.20 32.80
C ASN A 246 10.32 42.63 34.24
N GLU A 247 9.87 41.72 35.11
CA GLU A 247 9.65 42.03 36.53
C GLU A 247 10.94 42.53 37.23
N VAL A 248 12.10 41.98 36.89
CA VAL A 248 13.40 42.43 37.43
C VAL A 248 13.78 43.80 36.88
N ILE A 249 13.65 44.00 35.56
CA ILE A 249 13.97 45.28 34.90
C ILE A 249 13.13 46.42 35.48
N GLU A 250 11.82 46.22 35.68
CA GLU A 250 10.96 47.25 36.24
C GLU A 250 11.34 47.60 37.68
N LYS A 251 11.77 46.63 38.50
CA LYS A 251 12.31 46.93 39.84
C LYS A 251 13.56 47.81 39.80
N ILE A 252 14.48 47.53 38.88
CA ILE A 252 15.71 48.33 38.70
C ILE A 252 15.35 49.77 38.33
N LYS A 253 14.42 49.98 37.39
CA LYS A 253 13.96 51.31 36.99
C LYS A 253 13.28 52.08 38.11
N VAL A 254 12.50 51.39 38.95
CA VAL A 254 11.84 52.02 40.12
C VAL A 254 12.90 52.51 41.11
N GLU A 255 13.93 51.70 41.38
CA GLU A 255 15.02 52.08 42.29
C GLU A 255 15.86 53.24 41.72
N GLU A 256 16.23 53.17 40.43
CA GLU A 256 16.93 54.25 39.74
C GLU A 256 16.16 55.58 39.83
N LYS A 257 14.84 55.54 39.59
CA LYS A 257 14.00 56.73 39.69
C LYS A 257 13.98 57.30 41.11
N ALA A 258 13.93 56.44 42.13
CA ALA A 258 13.95 56.88 43.53
C ALA A 258 15.28 57.57 43.88
N ASP A 259 16.41 57.01 43.45
CA ASP A 259 17.75 57.60 43.60
C ASP A 259 17.84 58.96 42.86
N LEU A 260 17.33 59.04 41.62
CA LEU A 260 17.32 60.30 40.85
C LEU A 260 16.43 61.37 41.50
N ASP A 261 15.24 61.01 42.00
CA ASP A 261 14.33 61.93 42.68
C ASP A 261 14.96 62.46 43.98
N GLN A 262 15.72 61.64 44.70
CA GLN A 262 16.50 62.09 45.86
C GLN A 262 17.64 63.02 45.45
N GLY A 263 18.39 62.67 44.40
CA GLY A 263 19.46 63.50 43.85
C GLY A 263 18.95 64.88 43.41
N ALA A 264 17.80 64.94 42.74
CA ALA A 264 17.16 66.19 42.34
C ALA A 264 16.78 67.08 43.54
N LYS A 265 16.30 66.49 44.64
CA LYS A 265 16.01 67.23 45.89
C LYS A 265 17.27 67.84 46.50
N LEU A 266 18.35 67.08 46.57
CA LEU A 266 19.65 67.58 47.06
C LEU A 266 20.22 68.66 46.16
N GLN A 267 20.15 68.47 44.84
CA GLN A 267 20.58 69.46 43.86
C GLN A 267 19.81 70.77 43.99
N LYS A 268 18.48 70.70 44.13
CA LYS A 268 17.64 71.88 44.32
C LYS A 268 18.01 72.64 45.59
N LYS A 269 18.21 71.92 46.70
CA LYS A 269 18.65 72.54 47.96
C LYS A 269 19.99 73.26 47.82
N LEU A 270 20.99 72.62 47.19
CA LEU A 270 22.29 73.25 46.92
C LEU A 270 22.17 74.48 46.01
N GLN A 271 21.27 74.47 45.02
CA GLN A 271 21.02 75.63 44.18
C GLN A 271 20.39 76.80 44.96
N GLU A 272 19.46 76.50 45.87
CA GLU A 272 18.87 77.50 46.79
C GLU A 272 19.95 78.10 47.70
N ASP A 273 20.79 77.26 48.32
CA ASP A 273 21.90 77.68 49.18
C ASP A 273 22.91 78.57 48.41
N ILE A 274 23.30 78.19 47.18
CA ILE A 274 24.19 78.99 46.32
C ILE A 274 23.54 80.34 45.97
N THR A 275 22.24 80.36 45.69
CA THR A 275 21.52 81.59 45.32
C THR A 275 21.47 82.56 46.49
N GLU A 276 21.23 82.05 47.71
CA GLU A 276 21.28 82.84 48.93
C GLU A 276 22.68 83.39 49.22
N LEU A 277 23.71 82.55 49.09
CA LEU A 277 25.11 82.96 49.25
C LEU A 277 25.52 84.03 48.23
N LYS A 278 25.13 83.90 46.96
CA LYS A 278 25.38 84.92 45.92
C LYS A 278 24.68 86.24 46.23
N LYS A 279 23.43 86.18 46.72
CA LYS A 279 22.71 87.40 47.13
C LYS A 279 23.42 88.10 48.28
N ARG A 280 23.92 87.32 49.25
CA ARG A 280 24.69 87.83 50.39
C ARG A 280 26.02 88.43 49.96
N GLU A 281 26.72 87.81 49.02
CA GLU A 281 27.97 88.32 48.46
C GLU A 281 27.77 89.65 47.71
N GLY A 282 26.71 89.78 46.91
CA GLY A 282 26.39 91.08 46.28
C GLY A 282 26.13 92.20 47.30
N VAL A 283 25.46 91.90 48.42
CA VAL A 283 25.27 92.88 49.51
C VAL A 283 26.61 93.28 50.15
N LEU A 284 27.55 92.33 50.29
CA LEU A 284 28.89 92.61 50.79
C LEU A 284 29.69 93.48 49.81
N GLU A 285 29.63 93.19 48.52
CA GLU A 285 30.29 93.97 47.46
C GLU A 285 29.79 95.42 47.45
N ASP A 286 28.47 95.63 47.45
CA ASP A 286 27.85 96.96 47.51
C ASP A 286 28.28 97.74 48.76
N LEU A 287 28.37 97.06 49.91
CA LEU A 287 28.80 97.67 51.17
C LEU A 287 30.28 98.04 51.13
N LEU A 288 31.15 97.22 50.52
CA LEU A 288 32.58 97.50 50.39
C LEU A 288 32.88 98.67 49.44
N GLN A 289 32.02 98.89 48.44
CA GLN A 289 32.17 99.98 47.47
C GLN A 289 31.54 101.31 47.93
N THR A 290 30.96 101.39 49.13
CA THR A 290 30.31 102.62 49.61
C THR A 290 31.32 103.68 50.07
N ASP A 291 31.17 104.93 49.59
CA ASP A 291 31.98 106.07 50.07
C ASP A 291 31.49 106.64 51.42
N ASN A 292 30.33 106.17 51.93
CA ASN A 292 29.73 106.67 53.17
C ASN A 292 30.19 105.85 54.39
N ASN A 293 31.20 106.38 55.09
CA ASN A 293 31.79 105.75 56.28
C ASN A 293 30.78 105.41 57.39
N ILE A 294 29.71 106.19 57.56
CA ILE A 294 28.70 105.93 58.61
C ILE A 294 27.82 104.75 58.21
N GLN A 295 27.38 104.71 56.95
CA GLN A 295 26.56 103.61 56.42
C GLN A 295 27.34 102.29 56.38
N PHE A 296 28.64 102.34 56.09
CA PHE A 296 29.54 101.20 56.20
C PHE A 296 29.54 100.63 57.62
N LEU A 297 29.86 101.45 58.62
CA LEU A 297 29.97 101.01 60.01
C LEU A 297 28.64 100.50 60.58
N GLN A 298 27.52 101.14 60.24
CA GLN A 298 26.18 100.71 60.70
C GLN A 298 25.74 99.36 60.12
N ASN A 299 26.13 99.05 58.88
CA ASN A 299 25.71 97.81 58.21
C ASN A 299 26.76 96.69 58.29
N CYS A 300 28.02 97.00 58.61
CA CYS A 300 29.10 96.03 58.72
C CYS A 300 28.81 94.99 59.82
N GLU A 301 28.32 95.43 60.99
CA GLU A 301 27.99 94.53 62.09
C GLU A 301 26.77 93.64 61.79
N SER A 302 25.76 94.17 61.10
CA SER A 302 24.53 93.41 60.79
C SER A 302 24.78 92.32 59.73
N VAL A 303 25.60 92.59 58.72
CA VAL A 303 25.96 91.61 57.70
C VAL A 303 26.91 90.55 58.29
N SER A 304 27.90 90.95 59.10
CA SER A 304 28.85 90.01 59.73
C SER A 304 28.20 89.06 60.73
N SER A 305 27.17 89.51 61.45
CA SER A 305 26.44 88.72 62.46
C SER A 305 25.53 87.63 61.88
N SER A 306 25.21 87.72 60.58
CA SER A 306 24.38 86.71 59.90
C SER A 306 25.20 85.48 59.45
N SER A 307 26.36 85.22 60.08
CA SER A 307 27.12 83.98 59.91
C SER A 307 26.28 82.78 60.34
N GLY A 308 25.50 82.24 59.42
CA GLY A 308 24.92 80.93 59.53
C GLY A 308 26.02 79.90 59.36
N SER A 309 26.66 79.53 60.47
CA SER A 309 27.50 78.35 60.67
C SER A 309 28.56 78.08 59.59
N ASP A 310 29.81 78.26 60.01
CA ASP A 310 30.93 77.50 59.45
C ASP A 310 30.55 76.01 59.33
N GLU A 311 30.83 75.44 58.16
CA GLU A 311 30.56 74.04 57.74
C GLU A 311 29.07 73.65 57.60
N LEU A 312 28.43 74.06 56.50
CA LEU A 312 27.30 73.32 55.93
C LEU A 312 27.73 71.84 55.73
N PRO A 313 27.01 70.85 56.27
CA PRO A 313 27.34 69.44 56.07
C PRO A 313 27.36 69.17 54.56
N SER A 314 28.51 68.69 54.05
CA SER A 314 28.65 68.30 52.65
C SER A 314 27.59 67.25 52.32
N SER A 315 26.56 67.67 51.60
CA SER A 315 25.47 66.78 51.20
C SER A 315 25.92 66.01 49.96
N SER A 316 26.66 64.92 50.19
CA SER A 316 27.07 64.02 49.11
C SER A 316 25.90 63.18 48.65
N PHE A 317 25.68 63.10 47.33
CA PHE A 317 24.77 62.13 46.75
C PHE A 317 25.34 60.71 46.96
N GLN A 318 24.62 59.88 47.73
CA GLN A 318 24.89 58.46 47.86
C GLN A 318 23.65 57.68 47.39
N PRO A 319 23.72 56.99 46.25
CA PRO A 319 22.66 56.09 45.82
C PRO A 319 22.39 55.02 46.88
N TYR A 320 21.12 54.64 47.06
CA TYR A 320 20.76 53.58 47.99
C TYR A 320 21.17 52.18 47.48
N CYS A 321 21.40 52.03 46.17
CA CYS A 321 21.70 50.75 45.54
C CYS A 321 23.02 50.74 44.73
N SER A 322 23.72 49.60 44.78
CA SER A 322 24.88 49.31 43.92
C SER A 322 24.40 48.51 42.71
N PHE A 323 24.26 49.16 41.56
CA PHE A 323 23.89 48.49 40.30
C PHE A 323 24.91 47.43 39.87
N GLU A 324 26.15 47.55 40.34
CA GLU A 324 27.19 46.56 40.14
C GLU A 324 26.89 45.25 40.89
N ASP A 325 26.33 45.33 42.10
CA ASP A 325 25.91 44.14 42.85
C ASP A 325 24.63 43.54 42.27
N ILE A 326 23.69 44.38 41.79
CA ILE A 326 22.51 43.90 41.03
C ILE A 326 22.95 43.13 39.79
N ARG A 327 23.93 43.65 39.04
CA ARG A 327 24.49 42.99 37.86
C ARG A 327 25.09 41.63 38.20
N LYS A 328 25.87 41.53 39.28
CA LYS A 328 26.44 40.25 39.76
C LYS A 328 25.35 39.24 40.10
N LEU A 329 24.32 39.65 40.85
CA LEU A 329 23.19 38.78 41.20
C LEU A 329 22.47 38.23 39.96
N ILE A 330 22.28 39.07 38.93
CA ILE A 330 21.66 38.65 37.67
C ILE A 330 22.56 37.66 36.92
N CYS A 331 23.87 37.91 36.85
CA CYS A 331 24.83 36.99 36.23
C CYS A 331 24.85 35.63 36.94
N GLU A 332 24.84 35.60 38.26
CA GLU A 332 24.80 34.36 39.06
C GLU A 332 23.48 33.59 38.83
N LEU A 333 22.35 34.29 38.80
CA LEU A 333 21.05 33.69 38.49
C LEU A 333 21.04 33.07 37.08
N ALA A 334 21.56 33.79 36.08
CA ALA A 334 21.64 33.33 34.71
C ALA A 334 22.48 32.04 34.59
N GLY A 335 23.67 32.01 35.20
CA GLY A 335 24.54 30.81 35.16
C GLY A 335 23.90 29.59 35.83
N ARG A 336 23.17 29.79 36.94
CA ARG A 336 22.42 28.71 37.62
C ARG A 336 21.28 28.18 36.76
N LEU A 337 20.51 29.07 36.13
CA LEU A 337 19.41 28.69 35.24
C LEU A 337 19.93 27.93 34.02
N GLU A 338 20.97 28.45 33.36
CA GLU A 338 21.58 27.82 32.18
C GLU A 338 22.09 26.41 32.51
N THR A 339 22.86 26.27 33.59
CA THR A 339 23.38 24.95 34.02
C THR A 339 22.27 23.95 34.28
N THR A 340 21.24 24.36 35.02
CA THR A 340 20.10 23.49 35.36
C THR A 340 19.31 23.12 34.10
N CYS A 341 19.00 24.09 33.24
CA CYS A 341 18.29 23.85 31.99
C CYS A 341 19.06 22.91 31.07
N MET A 342 20.36 23.13 30.88
CA MET A 342 21.19 22.25 30.05
C MET A 342 21.19 20.81 30.55
N GLN A 343 21.31 20.59 31.86
CA GLN A 343 21.30 19.26 32.45
C GLN A 343 19.96 18.55 32.23
N GLU A 344 18.83 19.21 32.52
CA GLU A 344 17.50 18.60 32.40
C GLU A 344 17.08 18.38 30.93
N ILE A 345 17.44 19.30 30.03
CA ILE A 345 17.22 19.13 28.59
C ILE A 345 18.04 17.96 28.07
N SER A 346 19.32 17.85 28.45
CA SER A 346 20.20 16.76 28.03
C SER A 346 19.66 15.39 28.48
N LYS A 347 19.21 15.27 29.74
CA LYS A 347 18.55 14.05 30.26
C LYS A 347 17.30 13.69 29.46
N THR A 348 16.52 14.70 29.06
CA THR A 348 15.32 14.48 28.25
C THR A 348 15.68 13.97 26.86
N ILE A 349 16.70 14.55 26.21
CA ILE A 349 17.20 14.11 24.90
C ILE A 349 17.69 12.66 24.93
N THR A 350 18.44 12.27 25.97
CA THR A 350 18.90 10.88 26.12
C THR A 350 17.71 9.93 26.30
N ASN A 351 16.73 10.28 27.14
CA ASN A 351 15.53 9.46 27.34
C ASN A 351 14.72 9.27 26.04
N VAL A 352 14.58 10.32 25.23
CA VAL A 352 13.92 10.23 23.91
C VAL A 352 14.70 9.30 22.97
N SER A 353 16.03 9.37 22.99
CA SER A 353 16.90 8.50 22.19
C SER A 353 16.75 7.03 22.60
N ASP A 354 16.71 6.74 23.89
CA ASP A 354 16.52 5.38 24.43
C ASP A 354 15.14 4.79 24.09
N LEU A 355 14.09 5.61 24.09
CA LEU A 355 12.77 5.20 23.64
C LEU A 355 12.77 4.81 22.15
N SER A 356 13.58 5.48 21.33
CA SER A 356 13.73 5.17 19.90
C SER A 356 14.57 3.91 19.61
N ALA A 357 15.45 3.54 20.54
CA ALA A 357 16.33 2.37 20.46
C ALA A 357 15.62 1.05 20.80
N LYS A 358 14.48 1.10 21.51
CA LYS A 358 13.61 -0.06 21.80
C LYS A 358 12.77 -0.53 20.59
N ARG A 359 13.16 -0.16 19.36
CA ARG A 359 12.44 -0.62 18.17
C ARG A 359 12.50 -2.14 18.10
N PRO A 360 11.36 -2.84 18.00
CA PRO A 360 11.39 -4.23 17.58
C PRO A 360 12.02 -4.24 16.18
N HIS A 361 13.18 -4.88 16.05
CA HIS A 361 13.67 -5.24 14.73
C HIS A 361 12.55 -6.02 14.05
N PHE A 362 12.20 -5.66 12.81
CA PHE A 362 11.46 -6.57 11.94
C PHE A 362 12.37 -7.78 11.76
N THR A 363 12.24 -8.74 12.67
CA THR A 363 12.94 -10.00 12.60
C THR A 363 12.32 -10.75 11.45
N PHE A 364 12.91 -10.62 10.28
CA PHE A 364 12.88 -11.75 9.37
C PHE A 364 13.45 -12.95 10.15
N ASP A 365 12.81 -14.11 10.05
CA ASP A 365 13.14 -15.33 10.82
C ASP A 365 14.55 -15.93 10.55
N ILE A 366 15.42 -15.16 9.89
CA ILE A 366 16.78 -15.52 9.49
C ILE A 366 17.76 -14.70 10.34
N VAL A 367 18.61 -15.39 11.11
CA VAL A 367 19.68 -14.78 11.92
C VAL A 367 21.07 -15.15 11.40
N VAL A 368 22.10 -14.44 11.86
CA VAL A 368 23.50 -14.80 11.55
C VAL A 368 23.78 -16.21 12.08
N GLY A 369 24.37 -17.05 11.25
CA GLY A 369 24.62 -18.47 11.52
C GLY A 369 23.57 -19.43 10.96
N ASP A 370 22.40 -18.94 10.52
CA ASP A 370 21.40 -19.79 9.87
C ASP A 370 21.90 -20.32 8.53
N HIS A 371 21.51 -21.56 8.22
CA HIS A 371 21.66 -22.13 6.89
C HIS A 371 20.49 -21.68 6.03
N VAL A 372 20.79 -21.11 4.87
CA VAL A 372 19.79 -20.49 4.00
C VAL A 372 20.03 -20.87 2.56
N ARG A 373 18.96 -20.82 1.76
CA ARG A 373 19.03 -20.90 0.31
C ARG A 373 18.10 -19.87 -0.32
N VAL A 374 18.30 -19.59 -1.60
CA VAL A 374 17.40 -18.73 -2.36
C VAL A 374 16.06 -19.46 -2.57
N LYS A 375 14.94 -18.81 -2.21
CA LYS A 375 13.59 -19.37 -2.36
C LYS A 375 13.36 -19.89 -3.79
N PRO A 376 12.72 -21.06 -3.97
CA PRO A 376 12.41 -21.60 -5.30
C PRO A 376 11.56 -20.68 -6.20
N SER A 377 10.84 -19.72 -5.61
CA SER A 377 10.02 -18.74 -6.33
C SER A 377 10.80 -17.57 -6.94
N VAL A 378 12.09 -17.40 -6.60
CA VAL A 378 12.92 -16.27 -7.05
C VAL A 378 13.57 -16.59 -8.39
N VAL A 379 13.05 -16.06 -9.49
CA VAL A 379 13.60 -16.34 -10.83
C VAL A 379 15.02 -15.78 -11.02
N THR A 380 15.29 -14.58 -10.50
CA THR A 380 16.63 -13.98 -10.51
C THR A 380 16.79 -13.11 -9.27
N PRO A 381 17.77 -13.42 -8.39
CA PRO A 381 18.04 -12.64 -7.19
C PRO A 381 18.40 -11.20 -7.53
N THR A 382 18.06 -10.27 -6.64
CA THR A 382 18.37 -8.84 -6.76
C THR A 382 19.86 -8.59 -7.02
N HIS A 383 20.74 -9.38 -6.40
CA HIS A 383 22.19 -9.29 -6.53
C HIS A 383 22.81 -10.26 -7.54
N LYS A 384 21.96 -10.88 -8.38
CA LYS A 384 22.32 -11.88 -9.40
C LYS A 384 22.86 -13.18 -8.80
N TRP A 385 22.76 -14.26 -9.58
CA TRP A 385 23.13 -15.60 -9.14
C TRP A 385 24.63 -15.78 -8.84
N GLY A 386 25.51 -15.21 -9.67
CA GLY A 386 26.92 -15.59 -9.62
C GLY A 386 27.07 -17.09 -9.87
N SER A 387 27.72 -17.80 -8.95
CA SER A 387 27.88 -19.27 -8.96
C SER A 387 26.84 -20.02 -8.10
N VAL A 388 25.88 -19.31 -7.50
CA VAL A 388 24.86 -19.85 -6.60
C VAL A 388 23.65 -20.33 -7.39
N THR A 389 22.94 -21.34 -6.88
CA THR A 389 21.66 -21.82 -7.44
C THR A 389 20.61 -21.95 -6.33
N HIS A 390 19.35 -22.25 -6.68
CA HIS A 390 18.31 -22.59 -5.69
C HIS A 390 18.65 -23.80 -4.80
N LEU A 391 19.59 -24.65 -5.22
CA LEU A 391 20.03 -25.81 -4.44
C LEU A 391 21.23 -25.50 -3.55
N SER A 392 21.93 -24.39 -3.78
CA SER A 392 23.06 -23.96 -2.95
C SER A 392 22.56 -23.59 -1.56
N ILE A 393 23.17 -24.18 -0.53
CA ILE A 393 22.89 -23.88 0.88
C ILE A 393 24.11 -23.20 1.44
N GLY A 394 23.94 -22.00 1.98
CA GLY A 394 25.02 -21.20 2.53
C GLY A 394 24.71 -20.77 3.96
N VAL A 395 25.74 -20.29 4.66
CA VAL A 395 25.61 -19.81 6.04
C VAL A 395 25.59 -18.30 6.07
N VAL A 396 24.61 -17.71 6.76
CA VAL A 396 24.51 -16.26 6.93
C VAL A 396 25.69 -15.77 7.78
N LYS A 397 26.53 -14.91 7.21
CA LYS A 397 27.68 -14.28 7.87
C LYS A 397 27.35 -12.93 8.48
N LYS A 398 26.48 -12.15 7.83
CA LYS A 398 26.17 -10.78 8.24
C LYS A 398 24.77 -10.39 7.77
N ILE A 399 24.06 -9.62 8.59
CA ILE A 399 22.78 -8.99 8.23
C ILE A 399 22.90 -7.49 8.48
N GLN A 400 22.53 -6.67 7.50
CA GLN A 400 22.48 -5.21 7.60
C GLN A 400 21.19 -4.70 6.97
N GLY A 401 20.20 -4.36 7.80
CA GLY A 401 18.85 -4.06 7.32
C GLY A 401 18.26 -5.26 6.59
N ASP A 402 17.90 -5.06 5.31
CA ASP A 402 17.31 -6.10 4.45
C ASP A 402 18.36 -6.88 3.65
N LEU A 403 19.66 -6.55 3.77
CA LEU A 403 20.74 -7.25 3.08
C LEU A 403 21.38 -8.33 3.95
N LEU A 404 21.71 -9.45 3.31
CA LEU A 404 22.46 -10.56 3.89
C LEU A 404 23.74 -10.82 3.09
N THR A 405 24.79 -11.15 3.83
CA THR A 405 26.00 -11.76 3.28
C THR A 405 26.00 -13.22 3.67
N VAL A 406 26.02 -14.11 2.68
CA VAL A 406 25.98 -15.56 2.84
C VAL A 406 27.21 -16.18 2.21
N ASP A 407 27.83 -17.09 2.94
CA ASP A 407 28.88 -17.93 2.39
C ASP A 407 28.26 -19.23 1.87
N PHE A 408 28.12 -19.34 0.56
CA PHE A 408 27.81 -20.59 -0.12
C PHE A 408 29.11 -21.38 -0.40
N PRO A 409 29.04 -22.73 -0.49
CA PRO A 409 30.18 -23.56 -0.88
C PRO A 409 30.81 -23.12 -2.20
N GLU A 410 29.99 -22.72 -3.17
CA GLU A 410 30.42 -22.33 -4.51
C GLU A 410 30.82 -20.85 -4.61
N GLN A 411 30.37 -20.01 -3.66
CA GLN A 411 30.65 -18.58 -3.65
C GLN A 411 30.60 -17.98 -2.24
N ARG A 412 31.73 -17.45 -1.78
CA ARG A 412 31.83 -16.73 -0.51
C ARG A 412 31.40 -15.27 -0.66
N ASN A 413 30.94 -14.69 0.45
CA ASN A 413 30.46 -13.32 0.56
C ASN A 413 29.38 -12.97 -0.48
N TRP A 414 28.55 -13.95 -0.84
CA TRP A 414 27.42 -13.70 -1.73
C TRP A 414 26.44 -12.76 -1.03
N THR A 415 26.00 -11.72 -1.72
CA THR A 415 25.08 -10.72 -1.17
C THR A 415 23.68 -11.01 -1.70
N GLY A 416 22.68 -10.96 -0.83
CA GLY A 416 21.27 -11.09 -1.20
C GLY A 416 20.38 -10.23 -0.32
N VAL A 417 19.07 -10.37 -0.51
CA VAL A 417 18.07 -9.70 0.34
C VAL A 417 17.28 -10.73 1.15
N VAL A 418 16.93 -10.40 2.40
CA VAL A 418 16.33 -11.35 3.35
C VAL A 418 14.98 -11.88 2.86
N SER A 419 14.23 -11.07 2.12
CA SER A 419 12.95 -11.46 1.51
C SER A 419 13.06 -12.56 0.44
N GLU A 420 14.22 -12.70 -0.22
CA GLU A 420 14.49 -13.71 -1.26
C GLU A 420 14.98 -15.05 -0.69
N MET A 421 15.29 -15.11 0.61
CA MET A 421 15.92 -16.26 1.23
C MET A 421 14.93 -17.04 2.10
N GLU A 422 15.15 -18.35 2.19
CA GLU A 422 14.47 -19.23 3.15
C GLU A 422 15.49 -20.00 3.98
N ARG A 423 15.16 -20.23 5.25
CA ARG A 423 15.99 -21.01 6.17
C ARG A 423 15.87 -22.50 5.85
N VAL A 424 17.00 -23.19 5.76
CA VAL A 424 17.07 -24.63 5.59
C VAL A 424 17.31 -25.25 6.96
N THR A 425 16.29 -25.86 7.54
CA THR A 425 16.43 -26.63 8.77
C THR A 425 17.00 -28.00 8.44
N SER A 426 18.17 -28.34 8.98
CA SER A 426 18.77 -29.67 8.88
C SER A 426 18.03 -30.67 9.78
N ALA A 427 16.82 -31.05 9.36
CA ALA A 427 16.09 -32.19 9.89
C ALA A 427 15.29 -32.83 8.75
N GLY A 428 15.87 -33.88 8.17
CA GLY A 428 15.18 -34.79 7.25
C GLY A 428 15.29 -34.40 5.77
N SER A 429 15.99 -35.23 5.02
CA SER A 429 15.86 -35.36 3.58
C SER A 429 14.40 -35.56 3.17
N ASP A 430 13.82 -34.60 2.46
CA ASP A 430 12.54 -34.78 1.76
C ASP A 430 12.74 -35.67 0.53
N LEU A 431 12.73 -36.99 0.77
CA LEU A 431 12.21 -37.97 -0.17
C LEU A 431 10.78 -38.30 0.28
N PRO A 432 9.78 -38.32 -0.62
CA PRO A 432 8.41 -38.57 -0.22
C PRO A 432 8.21 -40.06 0.06
N SER A 433 8.05 -40.43 1.33
CA SER A 433 7.65 -41.78 1.74
C SER A 433 6.49 -41.76 2.73
N LYS A 434 5.32 -42.11 2.19
CA LYS A 434 4.16 -42.85 2.76
C LYS A 434 3.88 -42.79 4.27
N ASN A 435 2.65 -42.34 4.56
CA ASN A 435 1.72 -42.75 5.62
C ASN A 435 2.29 -43.08 7.01
N ASP A 436 2.02 -42.19 7.99
CA ASP A 436 1.89 -42.60 9.38
C ASP A 436 0.72 -41.85 10.06
N PRO A 437 -0.30 -42.51 10.65
CA PRO A 437 -1.54 -41.87 11.10
C PRO A 437 -1.50 -41.33 12.55
N PHE A 438 -0.36 -41.30 13.23
CA PHE A 438 -0.31 -40.93 14.65
C PHE A 438 0.73 -39.84 14.92
N ASN A 439 0.27 -38.59 15.00
CA ASN A 439 1.09 -37.45 15.41
C ASN A 439 0.50 -36.86 16.69
N ILE A 440 0.87 -37.42 17.85
CA ILE A 440 0.64 -36.83 19.16
C ILE A 440 2.03 -36.50 19.73
N LYS A 441 2.26 -35.25 20.10
CA LYS A 441 3.54 -34.77 20.63
C LYS A 441 3.45 -34.54 22.13
N VAL A 442 4.62 -34.51 22.79
CA VAL A 442 4.73 -34.26 24.24
C VAL A 442 4.19 -32.86 24.55
N GLY A 443 3.14 -32.79 25.36
CA GLY A 443 2.43 -31.55 25.72
C GLY A 443 1.02 -31.41 25.13
N ASP A 444 0.64 -32.29 24.19
CA ASP A 444 -0.69 -32.26 23.60
C ASP A 444 -1.76 -32.75 24.60
N LYS A 445 -2.85 -31.98 24.74
CA LYS A 445 -4.02 -32.39 25.54
C LYS A 445 -4.86 -33.39 24.75
N VAL A 446 -4.87 -34.64 25.21
CA VAL A 446 -5.60 -35.75 24.57
C VAL A 446 -6.85 -36.13 25.36
N ARG A 447 -7.86 -36.67 24.67
CA ARG A 447 -9.11 -37.20 25.24
C ARG A 447 -9.33 -38.63 24.76
N VAL A 448 -9.75 -39.52 25.66
CA VAL A 448 -10.08 -40.92 25.32
C VAL A 448 -11.29 -40.96 24.39
N LYS A 449 -11.21 -41.73 23.30
CA LYS A 449 -12.31 -41.87 22.33
C LYS A 449 -13.48 -42.63 22.96
N PRO A 450 -14.75 -42.26 22.67
CA PRO A 450 -15.94 -42.90 23.26
C PRO A 450 -16.16 -44.38 22.91
N SER A 451 -15.33 -44.94 22.02
CA SER A 451 -15.44 -46.32 21.51
C SER A 451 -14.67 -47.36 22.33
N VAL A 452 -14.02 -46.94 23.42
CA VAL A 452 -13.26 -47.81 24.32
C VAL A 452 -14.14 -48.10 25.53
N ILE A 453 -14.63 -49.34 25.66
CA ILE A 453 -15.40 -49.85 26.81
C ILE A 453 -14.44 -50.34 27.88
#